data_AF-A0A7J2JP52-F1
#
_entry.id   AF-A0A7J2JP52-F1
#
_cell.length_a   1.000
_cell.length_b   1.000
_cell.length_c   1.000
_cell.angle_alpha   90.00
_cell.angle_beta   90.00
_cell.angle_gamma   90.00
#
_symmetry.space_group_name_H-M   'P 1'
#
loop_
_entity.id
_entity.type
_entity.pdbx_description
1 polymer ?
#
loop_
_entity_poly.entity_id
_entity_poly.type
_entity_poly.pdbx_seq_one_letter_code
_entity_poly.pdbx_strand_id
1 'polypeptide(L)'
;MNPKHKVYYFRVSVSALVGLVSGLTNAPPLEGLSLFLLAYFLVTPLSLKLWGNELKDVGLIKLYREALGSSLLALLLVWTLVMNMIGAGVAVYVVRTSQNGVYPLQTVDGRTIGPNERPLAGYNAVSLKVSDGKIKDIHVGTYARRSEGLTRLYLGDTKVTLSNNSLNIEGEYNLSFEADLRRMSYLFKNVTLFRNGTLILNNTIRLEPGETENMKIGDAFITVTHDPKGTIHLELDSPYNGTLTFPITVFISSIVEEGDYIYVFDAFKPVWKTRTARVDDSYVIVLPPG
;
A
#
# COMPACT_ATOMS: atom_id res chain seq x y z
N MET A 1 -2.93 -24.65 -42.62
CA MET A 1 -3.21 -24.57 -41.17
C MET A 1 -4.71 -24.73 -40.97
N ASN A 2 -5.16 -25.58 -40.03
CA ASN A 2 -6.58 -25.83 -39.81
C ASN A 2 -7.28 -24.50 -39.40
N PRO A 3 -8.41 -24.12 -40.01
CA PRO A 3 -9.06 -22.82 -39.78
C PRO A 3 -9.41 -22.54 -38.31
N LYS A 4 -9.67 -23.57 -37.50
CA LYS A 4 -9.82 -23.43 -36.04
C LYS A 4 -8.56 -22.89 -35.36
N HIS A 5 -7.38 -23.32 -35.80
CA HIS A 5 -6.12 -22.88 -35.23
C HIS A 5 -5.83 -21.42 -35.56
N LYS A 6 -6.27 -20.92 -36.73
CA LYS A 6 -6.17 -19.49 -37.07
C LYS A 6 -6.92 -18.63 -36.05
N VAL A 7 -8.16 -19.01 -35.72
CA VAL A 7 -8.98 -18.30 -34.74
C VAL A 7 -8.40 -18.43 -33.33
N TYR A 8 -7.90 -19.62 -32.97
CA TYR A 8 -7.22 -19.85 -31.69
C TYR A 8 -6.05 -18.89 -31.50
N TYR A 9 -5.08 -18.86 -32.43
CA TYR A 9 -3.91 -18.00 -32.32
C TYR A 9 -4.27 -16.52 -32.38
N PHE A 10 -5.27 -16.15 -33.17
CA PHE A 10 -5.73 -14.76 -33.24
C PHE A 10 -6.33 -14.30 -31.90
N ARG A 11 -7.16 -15.12 -31.24
CA ARG A 11 -7.70 -14.83 -29.90
C ARG A 11 -6.61 -14.66 -28.85
N VAL A 12 -5.64 -15.58 -28.83
CA VAL A 12 -4.52 -15.54 -27.89
C VAL A 12 -3.69 -14.28 -28.13
N SER A 13 -3.41 -13.92 -29.38
CA SER A 13 -2.64 -12.71 -29.74
C SER A 13 -3.36 -11.43 -29.34
N VAL A 14 -4.67 -11.33 -29.61
CA VAL A 14 -5.47 -10.17 -29.20
C VAL A 14 -5.54 -10.07 -27.68
N SER A 15 -5.64 -11.19 -26.98
CA SER A 15 -5.68 -11.19 -25.50
C SER A 15 -4.35 -10.80 -24.88
N ALA A 16 -3.23 -11.24 -25.46
CA ALA A 16 -1.90 -10.76 -25.09
C ALA A 16 -1.75 -9.25 -25.33
N LEU A 17 -2.27 -8.74 -26.46
CA LEU A 17 -2.24 -7.31 -26.78
C LEU A 17 -3.11 -6.49 -25.81
N VAL A 18 -4.29 -6.99 -25.45
CA VAL A 18 -5.12 -6.38 -24.39
C VAL A 18 -4.36 -6.38 -23.07
N GLY A 19 -3.72 -7.49 -22.68
CA GLY A 19 -2.93 -7.55 -21.45
C GLY A 19 -1.77 -6.56 -21.43
N LEU A 20 -1.11 -6.38 -22.58
CA LEU A 20 -0.06 -5.39 -22.74
C LEU A 20 -0.58 -3.96 -22.59
N VAL A 21 -1.71 -3.62 -23.22
CA VAL A 21 -2.34 -2.30 -23.09
C VAL A 21 -2.81 -2.06 -21.66
N SER A 22 -3.51 -3.02 -21.05
CA SER A 22 -3.98 -2.93 -19.66
C SER A 22 -2.83 -2.80 -18.66
N GLY A 23 -1.69 -3.44 -18.91
CA GLY A 23 -0.48 -3.28 -18.09
C GLY A 23 0.17 -1.91 -18.28
N LEU A 24 0.30 -1.44 -19.53
CA LEU A 24 0.87 -0.13 -19.84
C LEU A 24 0.09 1.04 -19.23
N THR A 25 -1.24 0.93 -19.17
CA THR A 25 -2.11 1.96 -18.60
C THR A 25 -2.37 1.79 -17.10
N ASN A 26 -1.74 0.80 -16.46
CA ASN A 26 -1.99 0.43 -15.06
C ASN A 26 -3.49 0.25 -14.75
N ALA A 27 -4.23 -0.41 -15.66
CA ALA A 27 -5.68 -0.57 -15.52
C ALA A 27 -6.02 -1.41 -14.28
N PRO A 28 -7.09 -1.08 -13.53
CA PRO A 28 -7.59 -1.92 -12.44
C PRO A 28 -8.22 -3.23 -12.95
N PRO A 29 -8.42 -4.25 -12.09
CA PRO A 29 -8.93 -5.57 -12.49
C PRO A 29 -10.25 -5.52 -13.26
N LEU A 30 -11.18 -4.65 -12.84
CA LEU A 30 -12.49 -4.51 -13.47
C LEU A 30 -12.35 -4.03 -14.92
N GLU A 31 -11.57 -2.95 -15.15
CA GLU A 31 -11.40 -2.36 -16.48
C GLU A 31 -10.68 -3.30 -17.44
N GLY A 32 -9.59 -3.96 -17.00
CA GLY A 32 -8.86 -4.88 -17.88
C GLY A 32 -9.64 -6.15 -18.20
N LEU A 33 -10.45 -6.68 -17.27
CA LEU A 33 -11.36 -7.79 -17.57
C LEU A 33 -12.50 -7.38 -18.51
N SER A 34 -13.06 -6.17 -18.35
CA SER A 34 -14.05 -5.64 -19.29
C SER A 34 -13.49 -5.46 -20.70
N LEU A 35 -12.27 -4.93 -20.83
CA LEU A 35 -11.59 -4.78 -22.12
C LEU A 35 -11.29 -6.14 -22.77
N PHE A 36 -10.88 -7.13 -21.97
CA PHE A 36 -10.70 -8.49 -22.43
C PHE A 36 -12.00 -9.09 -22.97
N LEU A 37 -13.11 -8.99 -22.23
CA LEU A 37 -14.40 -9.52 -22.68
C LEU A 37 -14.83 -8.88 -23.99
N LEU A 38 -14.75 -7.55 -24.08
CA LEU A 38 -15.06 -6.81 -25.29
C LEU A 38 -14.24 -7.33 -26.48
N ALA A 39 -12.91 -7.35 -26.35
CA ALA A 39 -12.01 -7.81 -27.40
C ALA A 39 -12.26 -9.27 -27.78
N TYR A 40 -12.47 -10.15 -26.79
CA TYR A 40 -12.74 -11.57 -26.99
C TYR A 40 -14.01 -11.82 -27.81
N PHE A 41 -15.08 -11.07 -27.55
CA PHE A 41 -16.30 -11.17 -28.35
C PHE A 41 -16.09 -10.61 -29.75
N LEU A 42 -15.34 -9.51 -29.90
CA LEU A 42 -15.06 -8.83 -31.18
C LEU A 42 -14.18 -9.64 -32.14
N VAL A 43 -13.33 -10.52 -31.61
CA VAL A 43 -12.49 -11.42 -32.43
C VAL A 43 -13.34 -12.34 -33.31
N THR A 44 -14.53 -12.76 -32.86
CA THR A 44 -15.40 -13.67 -33.61
C THR A 44 -15.93 -13.06 -34.92
N PRO A 45 -16.62 -11.89 -34.91
CA PRO A 45 -17.06 -11.25 -36.14
C PRO A 45 -15.88 -10.81 -37.02
N LEU A 46 -14.75 -10.40 -36.44
CA LEU A 46 -13.52 -10.11 -37.20
C LEU A 46 -13.00 -11.36 -37.93
N SER A 47 -12.94 -12.50 -37.25
CA SER A 47 -12.49 -13.77 -37.83
C SER A 47 -13.41 -14.24 -38.95
N LEU A 48 -14.72 -14.08 -38.80
CA LEU A 48 -15.70 -14.40 -39.85
C LEU A 48 -15.60 -13.45 -41.04
N LYS A 49 -15.28 -12.17 -40.81
CA LYS A 49 -15.03 -11.22 -41.90
C LYS A 49 -13.75 -11.53 -42.67
N LEU A 50 -12.69 -11.95 -41.98
CA LEU A 50 -11.37 -12.22 -42.58
C LEU A 50 -11.27 -13.61 -43.23
N TRP A 51 -11.86 -14.63 -42.60
CA TRP A 51 -11.73 -16.04 -43.00
C TRP A 51 -13.09 -16.75 -43.16
N GLY A 52 -14.15 -16.00 -43.43
CA GLY A 52 -15.51 -16.53 -43.51
C GLY A 52 -15.65 -17.75 -44.42
N ASN A 53 -14.98 -17.75 -45.57
CA ASN A 53 -15.01 -18.88 -46.51
C ASN A 53 -14.41 -20.18 -45.93
N GLU A 54 -13.46 -20.09 -45.01
CA GLU A 54 -12.82 -21.25 -44.36
C GLU A 54 -13.53 -21.67 -43.06
N LEU A 55 -14.41 -20.81 -42.53
CA LEU A 55 -15.06 -20.98 -41.23
C LEU A 55 -16.55 -21.34 -41.33
N LYS A 56 -17.13 -21.40 -42.54
CA LYS A 56 -18.53 -21.73 -42.79
C LYS A 56 -18.99 -23.01 -42.10
N ASP A 57 -18.13 -24.02 -42.05
CA ASP A 57 -18.45 -25.34 -41.47
C ASP A 57 -18.14 -25.44 -39.97
N VAL A 58 -17.51 -24.40 -39.40
CA VAL A 58 -17.18 -24.32 -37.99
C VAL A 58 -18.32 -23.57 -37.29
N GLY A 59 -19.30 -24.31 -36.76
CA GLY A 59 -20.46 -23.70 -36.11
C GLY A 59 -20.11 -22.60 -35.10
N LEU A 60 -20.91 -21.51 -35.10
CA LEU A 60 -20.69 -20.28 -34.33
C LEU A 60 -20.37 -20.52 -32.85
N ILE A 61 -21.10 -21.43 -32.19
CA ILE A 61 -20.90 -21.74 -30.77
C ILE A 61 -19.51 -22.32 -30.52
N LYS A 62 -18.99 -23.14 -31.45
CA LYS A 62 -17.63 -23.70 -31.37
C LYS A 62 -16.60 -22.59 -31.51
N LEU A 63 -16.81 -21.66 -32.44
CA LEU A 63 -15.97 -20.47 -32.63
C LEU A 63 -15.92 -19.57 -31.38
N TYR A 64 -17.04 -19.37 -30.68
CA TYR A 64 -17.11 -18.55 -29.47
C TYR A 64 -16.43 -19.20 -28.26
N ARG A 65 -16.49 -20.54 -28.13
CA ARG A 65 -15.86 -21.27 -27.03
C ARG A 65 -14.37 -21.54 -27.24
N GLU A 66 -13.89 -21.42 -28.48
CA GLU A 66 -12.51 -21.69 -28.83
C GLU A 66 -11.54 -20.79 -28.05
N ALA A 67 -10.51 -21.39 -27.46
CA ALA A 67 -9.41 -20.69 -26.78
C ALA A 67 -9.75 -19.82 -25.56
N LEU A 68 -10.95 -19.91 -24.95
CA LEU A 68 -11.34 -19.03 -23.83
C LEU A 68 -10.33 -19.09 -22.67
N GLY A 69 -9.99 -20.30 -22.20
CA GLY A 69 -9.04 -20.49 -21.10
C GLY A 69 -7.62 -20.03 -21.44
N SER A 70 -7.11 -20.37 -22.63
CA SER A 70 -5.77 -19.96 -23.08
C SER A 70 -5.67 -18.44 -23.29
N SER A 71 -6.74 -17.81 -23.77
CA SER A 71 -6.80 -16.37 -23.98
C SER A 71 -6.79 -15.60 -22.66
N LEU A 72 -7.56 -16.09 -21.66
CA LEU A 72 -7.53 -15.53 -20.32
C LEU A 72 -6.15 -15.70 -19.65
N LEU A 73 -5.53 -16.87 -19.83
CA LEU A 73 -4.17 -17.10 -19.31
C LEU A 73 -3.15 -16.16 -19.97
N ALA A 74 -3.21 -15.98 -21.29
CA ALA A 74 -2.33 -15.08 -22.01
C ALA A 74 -2.51 -13.62 -21.56
N LEU A 75 -3.77 -13.18 -21.36
CA LEU A 75 -4.08 -11.88 -20.77
C LEU A 75 -3.38 -11.72 -19.43
N LEU A 76 -3.63 -12.63 -18.48
CA LEU A 76 -3.10 -12.52 -17.12
C LEU A 76 -1.58 -12.54 -17.09
N LEU A 77 -0.94 -13.41 -17.88
CA LEU A 77 0.53 -13.49 -17.94
C LEU A 77 1.14 -12.20 -18.48
N VAL A 78 0.64 -11.67 -19.61
CA VAL A 78 1.21 -10.45 -20.19
C VAL A 78 0.88 -9.24 -19.35
N TRP A 79 -0.34 -9.15 -18.82
CA TRP A 79 -0.76 -8.04 -17.96
C TRP A 79 0.08 -8.00 -16.69
N THR A 80 0.25 -9.13 -15.99
CA THR A 80 1.10 -9.18 -14.79
C THR A 80 2.57 -8.91 -15.11
N LEU A 81 3.09 -9.44 -16.22
CA LEU A 81 4.47 -9.16 -16.65
C LEU A 81 4.69 -7.66 -16.88
N VAL A 82 3.80 -7.03 -17.64
CA VAL A 82 3.90 -5.60 -17.97
C VAL A 82 3.69 -4.74 -16.73
N MET A 83 2.74 -5.07 -15.85
CA MET A 83 2.59 -4.39 -14.56
C MET A 83 3.85 -4.51 -13.69
N ASN A 84 4.55 -5.64 -13.72
CA ASN A 84 5.82 -5.77 -12.99
C ASN A 84 6.98 -5.03 -13.66
N MET A 85 6.96 -4.87 -14.98
CA MET A 85 8.00 -4.16 -15.73
C MET A 85 7.81 -2.63 -15.73
N ILE A 86 6.57 -2.15 -15.71
CA ILE A 86 6.19 -0.74 -15.89
C ILE A 86 5.62 -0.13 -14.61
N GLY A 87 4.84 -0.92 -13.86
CA GLY A 87 4.49 -0.54 -12.50
C GLY A 87 5.74 -0.44 -11.65
N ALA A 88 5.59 0.14 -10.45
CA ALA A 88 6.59 -0.01 -9.41
C ALA A 88 6.70 -1.51 -9.08
N GLY A 89 7.53 -2.23 -9.85
CA GLY A 89 7.96 -3.57 -9.49
C GLY A 89 8.41 -3.54 -8.04
N VAL A 90 8.23 -4.66 -7.32
CA VAL A 90 8.50 -4.78 -5.87
C VAL A 90 9.60 -3.82 -5.48
N ALA A 91 9.23 -2.72 -4.81
CA ALA A 91 10.14 -1.60 -4.67
C ALA A 91 11.28 -2.05 -3.76
N VAL A 92 12.42 -2.37 -4.38
CA VAL A 92 13.60 -2.83 -3.67
C VAL A 92 14.29 -1.58 -3.16
N TYR A 93 14.17 -1.34 -1.86
CA TYR A 93 14.95 -0.32 -1.20
C TYR A 93 16.17 -0.96 -0.56
N VAL A 94 17.29 -0.26 -0.63
CA VAL A 94 18.55 -0.74 -0.08
C VAL A 94 18.97 0.19 1.04
N VAL A 95 19.47 -0.40 2.13
CA VAL A 95 20.21 0.33 3.15
C VAL A 95 21.63 -0.20 3.14
N ARG A 96 22.57 0.65 2.72
CA ARG A 96 23.98 0.30 2.64
C ARG A 96 24.67 0.55 3.99
N THR A 97 24.44 -0.34 4.95
CA THR A 97 25.10 -0.29 6.26
C THR A 97 25.20 -1.67 6.89
N SER A 98 26.26 -1.87 7.68
CA SER A 98 26.47 -3.04 8.53
C SER A 98 26.22 -2.74 10.01
N GLN A 99 25.80 -1.52 10.34
CA GLN A 99 25.71 -1.01 11.71
C GLN A 99 24.28 -0.64 12.11
N ASN A 100 24.08 -0.58 13.42
CA ASN A 100 22.87 -0.01 14.00
C ASN A 100 22.73 1.46 13.61
N GLY A 101 21.50 1.92 13.40
CA GLY A 101 21.25 3.33 13.11
C GLY A 101 19.93 3.56 12.41
N VAL A 102 19.71 4.82 12.05
CA VAL A 102 18.58 5.26 11.24
C VAL A 102 19.09 5.70 9.88
N TYR A 103 18.39 5.31 8.83
CA TYR A 103 18.86 5.54 7.47
C TYR A 103 17.70 5.93 6.56
N PRO A 104 17.90 6.92 5.67
CA PRO A 104 16.94 7.16 4.60
C PRO A 104 16.94 5.97 3.65
N LEU A 105 15.79 5.67 3.05
CA LEU A 105 15.69 4.66 2.01
C LEU A 105 16.50 5.09 0.78
N GLN A 106 17.11 4.13 0.11
CA GLN A 106 17.77 4.34 -1.18
C GLN A 106 17.17 3.41 -2.21
N THR A 107 17.07 3.88 -3.45
CA THR A 107 16.75 3.01 -4.59
C THR A 107 17.93 2.10 -4.92
N VAL A 108 17.70 1.08 -5.76
CA VAL A 108 18.75 0.12 -6.16
C VAL A 108 19.94 0.82 -6.85
N ASP A 109 19.67 1.86 -7.64
CA ASP A 109 20.67 2.71 -8.30
C ASP A 109 21.45 3.62 -7.32
N GLY A 110 21.08 3.64 -6.04
CA GLY A 110 21.79 4.37 -4.98
C GLY A 110 21.31 5.80 -4.77
N ARG A 111 20.19 6.20 -5.39
CA ARG A 111 19.56 7.50 -5.13
C ARG A 111 18.89 7.47 -3.75
N THR A 112 19.25 8.40 -2.88
CA THR A 112 18.55 8.61 -1.61
C THR A 112 17.16 9.18 -1.85
N ILE A 113 16.15 8.54 -1.27
CA ILE A 113 14.78 9.02 -1.27
C ILE A 113 14.72 10.27 -0.39
N GLY A 114 14.32 11.41 -0.97
CA GLY A 114 14.24 12.66 -0.24
C GLY A 114 13.15 12.68 0.85
N PRO A 115 13.23 13.63 1.80
CA PRO A 115 12.29 13.72 2.94
C PRO A 115 10.83 13.98 2.53
N ASN A 116 10.61 14.54 1.34
CA ASN A 116 9.27 14.79 0.80
C ASN A 116 8.76 13.66 -0.11
N GLU A 117 9.63 12.72 -0.46
CA GLU A 117 9.26 11.56 -1.28
C GLU A 117 8.69 10.46 -0.40
N ARG A 118 7.63 9.79 -0.87
CA ARG A 118 6.89 8.77 -0.10
C ARG A 118 6.66 7.49 -0.88
N PRO A 119 7.73 6.80 -1.30
CA PRO A 119 7.61 5.74 -2.30
C PRO A 119 7.24 4.38 -1.68
N LEU A 120 7.32 4.21 -0.36
CA LEU A 120 6.96 2.98 0.37
C LEU A 120 5.68 3.15 1.17
N ALA A 121 4.52 3.22 0.51
CA ALA A 121 3.21 3.44 1.16
C ALA A 121 3.26 4.52 2.27
N GLY A 122 3.93 5.64 1.97
CA GLY A 122 4.09 6.75 2.92
C GLY A 122 5.41 6.82 3.68
N TYR A 123 6.27 5.79 3.65
CA TYR A 123 7.56 5.77 4.37
C TYR A 123 8.76 6.11 3.48
N ASN A 124 9.81 6.67 4.09
CA ASN A 124 11.07 7.02 3.43
C ASN A 124 12.33 6.84 4.30
N ALA A 125 12.20 6.28 5.51
CA ALA A 125 13.31 5.94 6.39
C ALA A 125 13.12 4.58 7.07
N VAL A 126 14.22 4.02 7.58
CA VAL A 126 14.23 2.79 8.37
C VAL A 126 15.21 2.87 9.52
N SER A 127 14.83 2.27 10.65
CA SER A 127 15.70 2.02 11.79
C SER A 127 16.12 0.56 11.78
N LEU A 128 17.43 0.33 11.80
CA LEU A 128 18.01 -1.01 11.80
C LEU A 128 18.64 -1.34 13.14
N LYS A 129 18.25 -2.48 13.70
CA LYS A 129 18.91 -3.12 14.83
C LYS A 129 19.56 -4.41 14.33
N VAL A 130 20.88 -4.36 14.22
CA VAL A 130 21.81 -5.43 13.86
C VAL A 130 22.53 -5.93 15.12
N SER A 131 22.66 -7.24 15.24
CA SER A 131 23.49 -7.90 16.25
C SER A 131 24.07 -9.15 15.65
N ASP A 132 25.35 -9.41 15.91
CA ASP A 132 26.03 -10.62 15.43
C ASP A 132 25.95 -10.76 13.89
N GLY A 133 26.00 -9.62 13.18
CA GLY A 133 25.91 -9.56 11.71
C GLY A 133 24.54 -9.92 11.12
N LYS A 134 23.51 -10.10 11.95
CA LYS A 134 22.12 -10.36 11.55
C LYS A 134 21.22 -9.21 11.96
N ILE A 135 20.21 -8.93 11.12
CA ILE A 135 19.15 -7.99 11.49
C ILE A 135 18.30 -8.65 12.57
N LYS A 136 18.32 -8.08 13.78
CA LYS A 136 17.41 -8.43 14.87
C LYS A 136 16.06 -7.76 14.71
N ASP A 137 16.05 -6.52 14.25
CA ASP A 137 14.82 -5.77 14.09
C ASP A 137 14.88 -4.65 13.05
N ILE A 138 13.73 -4.34 12.45
CA ILE A 138 13.54 -3.24 11.48
C ILE A 138 12.27 -2.49 11.85
N HIS A 139 12.37 -1.16 11.89
CA HIS A 139 11.21 -0.28 11.94
C HIS A 139 11.20 0.60 10.70
N VAL A 140 10.06 0.74 10.06
CA VAL A 140 9.86 1.71 8.97
C VAL A 140 9.40 3.04 9.55
N GLY A 141 9.77 4.11 8.87
CA GLY A 141 9.49 5.45 9.33
C GLY A 141 9.58 6.49 8.23
N THR A 142 9.51 7.73 8.67
CA THR A 142 9.63 8.90 7.83
C THR A 142 10.68 9.83 8.40
N TYR A 143 11.31 10.64 7.57
CA TYR A 143 12.23 11.67 8.02
C TYR A 143 11.99 13.00 7.32
N ALA A 144 12.23 14.09 8.04
CA ALA A 144 12.11 15.45 7.53
C ALA A 144 13.23 16.32 8.07
N ARG A 145 13.54 17.40 7.36
CA ARG A 145 14.47 18.41 7.86
C ARG A 145 13.80 19.15 9.02
N ARG A 146 14.53 19.34 10.12
CA ARG A 146 14.07 20.08 11.29
C ARG A 146 13.76 21.52 10.91
N SER A 147 12.62 22.00 11.37
CA SER A 147 12.21 23.40 11.29
C SER A 147 12.21 24.01 12.70
N GLU A 148 12.59 25.28 12.82
CA GLU A 148 12.75 25.97 14.12
C GLU A 148 11.43 26.14 14.92
N GLY A 149 10.28 25.94 14.28
CA GLY A 149 8.98 26.03 14.95
C GLY A 149 8.21 24.71 14.94
N LEU A 150 7.91 24.21 13.74
CA LEU A 150 6.99 23.11 13.55
C LEU A 150 7.47 22.23 12.41
N THR A 151 7.69 20.95 12.72
CA THR A 151 8.11 19.94 11.75
C THR A 151 6.92 19.04 11.45
N ARG A 152 6.52 18.97 10.18
CA ARG A 152 5.45 18.08 9.71
C ARG A 152 6.05 16.91 8.99
N LEU A 153 5.65 15.71 9.38
CA LEU A 153 6.00 14.46 8.74
C LEU A 153 4.74 13.65 8.46
N TYR A 154 4.84 12.70 7.55
CA TYR A 154 3.76 11.76 7.26
C TYR A 154 4.29 10.35 7.42
N LEU A 155 3.66 9.61 8.32
CA LEU A 155 3.97 8.25 8.69
C LEU A 155 2.85 7.36 8.12
N GLY A 156 3.05 6.87 6.91
CA GLY A 156 1.94 6.30 6.14
C GLY A 156 0.89 7.37 5.82
N ASP A 157 -0.36 7.09 6.14
CA ASP A 157 -1.48 8.01 6.02
C ASP A 157 -1.69 8.88 7.27
N THR A 158 -0.84 8.71 8.29
CA THR A 158 -0.92 9.48 9.54
C THR A 158 0.02 10.69 9.46
N LYS A 159 -0.53 11.89 9.60
CA LYS A 159 0.24 13.13 9.71
C LYS A 159 0.72 13.30 11.15
N VAL A 160 2.01 13.55 11.30
CA VAL A 160 2.66 13.82 12.57
C VAL A 160 3.19 15.24 12.55
N THR A 161 2.76 16.03 13.52
CA THR A 161 3.21 17.41 13.68
C THR A 161 3.95 17.53 15.00
N LEU A 162 5.25 17.81 14.91
CA LEU A 162 6.11 18.01 16.07
C LEU A 162 6.38 19.50 16.26
N SER A 163 6.10 20.00 17.47
CA SER A 163 6.54 21.30 17.96
C SER A 163 7.50 21.11 19.13
N ASN A 164 8.10 22.20 19.62
CA ASN A 164 9.06 22.13 20.73
C ASN A 164 8.52 21.41 21.98
N ASN A 165 7.22 21.57 22.27
CA ASN A 165 6.60 21.06 23.50
C ASN A 165 5.34 20.21 23.27
N SER A 166 4.97 19.94 22.02
CA SER A 166 3.78 19.16 21.70
C SER A 166 3.97 18.28 20.48
N LEU A 167 3.19 17.22 20.45
CA LEU A 167 3.10 16.29 19.34
C LEU A 167 1.61 16.10 19.02
N ASN A 168 1.27 16.36 17.76
CA ASN A 168 -0.06 16.17 17.22
C ASN A 168 -0.03 15.04 16.17
N ILE A 169 -1.01 14.14 16.26
CA ILE A 169 -1.24 13.05 15.34
C ILE A 169 -2.62 13.23 14.73
N GLU A 170 -2.66 13.25 13.40
CA GLU A 170 -3.90 13.40 12.64
C GLU A 170 -3.95 12.30 11.57
N GLY A 171 -5.06 11.58 11.48
CA GLY A 171 -5.19 10.49 10.50
C GLY A 171 -6.62 10.03 10.29
N GLU A 172 -6.84 9.34 9.18
CA GLU A 172 -8.08 8.63 8.87
C GLU A 172 -7.82 7.12 8.93
N TYR A 173 -8.66 6.39 9.67
CA TYR A 173 -8.51 4.96 9.92
C TYR A 173 -9.76 4.22 9.48
N ASN A 174 -9.63 3.26 8.56
CA ASN A 174 -10.75 2.47 8.10
C ASN A 174 -10.86 1.17 8.92
N LEU A 175 -11.94 1.04 9.68
CA LEU A 175 -12.15 -0.13 10.54
C LEU A 175 -12.33 -1.45 9.78
N SER A 176 -12.54 -1.40 8.47
CA SER A 176 -12.54 -2.58 7.59
C SER A 176 -11.13 -3.11 7.32
N PHE A 177 -10.09 -2.31 7.52
CA PHE A 177 -8.70 -2.73 7.40
C PHE A 177 -8.19 -3.27 8.74
N GLU A 178 -7.64 -4.49 8.71
CA GLU A 178 -7.20 -5.18 9.92
C GLU A 178 -6.12 -4.39 10.70
N ALA A 179 -5.20 -3.73 9.99
CA ALA A 179 -4.14 -2.94 10.60
C ALA A 179 -4.71 -1.75 11.40
N ASP A 180 -5.64 -1.00 10.80
CA ASP A 180 -6.30 0.14 11.41
C ASP A 180 -7.20 -0.29 12.57
N LEU A 181 -8.01 -1.34 12.39
CA LEU A 181 -8.82 -1.90 13.46
C LEU A 181 -7.95 -2.32 14.65
N ARG A 182 -6.82 -2.97 14.40
CA ARG A 182 -5.91 -3.39 15.47
C ARG A 182 -5.29 -2.19 16.18
N ARG A 183 -4.85 -1.17 15.44
CA ARG A 183 -4.30 0.07 16.00
C ARG A 183 -5.32 0.80 16.86
N MET A 184 -6.55 0.98 16.36
CA MET A 184 -7.66 1.55 17.12
C MET A 184 -8.02 0.69 18.33
N SER A 185 -7.93 -0.64 18.22
CA SER A 185 -8.16 -1.56 19.34
C SER A 185 -7.09 -1.41 20.43
N TYR A 186 -5.83 -1.07 20.10
CA TYR A 186 -4.85 -0.76 21.15
C TYR A 186 -5.13 0.59 21.82
N LEU A 187 -5.58 1.59 21.05
CA LEU A 187 -5.91 2.91 21.58
C LEU A 187 -7.12 2.87 22.51
N PHE A 188 -8.22 2.27 22.04
CA PHE A 188 -9.51 2.28 22.74
C PHE A 188 -9.83 0.98 23.49
N LYS A 189 -8.97 -0.03 23.43
CA LYS A 189 -9.13 -1.41 23.97
C LYS A 189 -10.26 -2.22 23.35
N ASN A 190 -11.43 -1.62 23.16
CA ASN A 190 -12.56 -2.20 22.44
C ASN A 190 -13.06 -1.23 21.37
N VAL A 191 -13.22 -1.75 20.16
CA VAL A 191 -13.78 -1.06 19.01
C VAL A 191 -14.80 -2.00 18.37
N THR A 192 -16.06 -1.58 18.31
CA THR A 192 -17.14 -2.37 17.72
C THR A 192 -17.96 -1.49 16.78
N LEU A 193 -18.09 -1.90 15.52
CA LEU A 193 -18.95 -1.26 14.54
C LEU A 193 -20.20 -2.11 14.31
N PHE A 194 -21.38 -1.56 14.58
CA PHE A 194 -22.66 -2.24 14.38
C PHE A 194 -23.16 -2.09 12.94
N ARG A 195 -24.05 -3.00 12.52
CA ARG A 195 -24.63 -2.99 11.16
C ARG A 195 -25.40 -1.72 10.81
N ASN A 196 -25.94 -1.04 11.82
CA ASN A 196 -26.63 0.24 11.66
C ASN A 196 -25.67 1.43 11.55
N GLY A 197 -24.35 1.20 11.55
CA GLY A 197 -23.32 2.24 11.48
C GLY A 197 -22.92 2.81 12.83
N THR A 198 -23.54 2.41 13.94
CA THR A 198 -23.10 2.91 15.26
C THR A 198 -21.73 2.35 15.62
N LEU A 199 -20.81 3.23 16.01
CA LEU A 199 -19.48 2.89 16.49
C LEU A 199 -19.45 2.95 18.03
N ILE A 200 -18.94 1.90 18.67
CA ILE A 200 -18.66 1.90 20.11
C ILE A 200 -17.15 1.82 20.34
N LEU A 201 -16.62 2.78 21.11
CA LEU A 201 -15.23 2.85 21.55
C LEU A 201 -15.15 2.71 23.07
N ASN A 202 -14.18 1.92 23.54
CA ASN A 202 -13.90 1.71 24.96
C ASN A 202 -15.15 1.33 25.80
N ASN A 203 -16.09 0.59 25.18
CA ASN A 203 -17.41 0.18 25.75
C ASN A 203 -18.34 1.30 26.22
N THR A 204 -17.96 2.56 26.08
CA THR A 204 -18.62 3.69 26.76
C THR A 204 -19.02 4.79 25.79
N ILE A 205 -18.16 5.03 24.80
CA ILE A 205 -18.37 6.09 23.81
C ILE A 205 -19.15 5.48 22.66
N ARG A 206 -20.32 6.03 22.41
CA ARG A 206 -21.19 5.65 21.30
C ARG A 206 -21.24 6.82 20.32
N LEU A 207 -20.87 6.55 19.08
CA LEU A 207 -20.84 7.50 17.98
C LEU A 207 -21.74 7.01 16.85
N GLU A 208 -22.77 7.77 16.52
CA GLU A 208 -23.50 7.61 15.27
C GLU A 208 -22.70 8.21 14.09
N PRO A 209 -23.00 7.84 12.83
CA PRO A 209 -22.40 8.45 11.65
C PRO A 209 -22.46 9.99 11.65
N GLY A 210 -21.31 10.64 11.50
CA GLY A 210 -21.14 12.10 11.50
C GLY A 210 -20.90 12.72 12.88
N GLU A 211 -21.02 11.94 13.96
CA GLU A 211 -20.78 12.46 15.31
C GLU A 211 -19.29 12.59 15.61
N THR A 212 -18.99 13.55 16.49
CA THR A 212 -17.63 13.82 16.99
C THR A 212 -17.64 13.78 18.50
N GLU A 213 -16.68 13.08 19.09
CA GLU A 213 -16.47 13.03 20.53
C GLU A 213 -15.07 13.51 20.88
N ASN A 214 -14.98 14.24 21.98
CA ASN A 214 -13.72 14.71 22.56
C ASN A 214 -13.48 14.01 23.89
N MET A 215 -12.28 13.47 24.08
CA MET A 215 -11.93 12.74 25.29
C MET A 215 -10.48 12.96 25.70
N LYS A 216 -10.19 12.71 26.97
CA LYS A 216 -8.82 12.68 27.48
C LYS A 216 -8.40 11.24 27.71
N ILE A 217 -7.29 10.83 27.10
CA ILE A 217 -6.68 9.51 27.30
C ILE A 217 -5.23 9.73 27.72
N GLY A 218 -4.89 9.36 28.95
CA GLY A 218 -3.59 9.70 29.54
C GLY A 218 -3.39 11.21 29.60
N ASP A 219 -2.27 11.69 29.07
CA ASP A 219 -1.95 13.12 28.98
C ASP A 219 -2.37 13.76 27.64
N ALA A 220 -2.98 12.99 26.74
CA ALA A 220 -3.41 13.48 25.44
C ALA A 220 -4.90 13.84 25.42
N PHE A 221 -5.22 14.86 24.63
CA PHE A 221 -6.57 15.16 24.19
C PHE A 221 -6.80 14.48 22.85
N ILE A 222 -7.93 13.80 22.70
CA ILE A 222 -8.30 13.06 21.50
C ILE A 222 -9.65 13.54 21.01
N THR A 223 -9.70 13.92 19.74
CA THR A 223 -10.92 14.17 18.99
C THR A 223 -11.12 13.01 18.02
N VAL A 224 -12.32 12.42 18.06
CA VAL A 224 -12.71 11.31 17.20
C VAL A 224 -13.96 11.72 16.45
N THR A 225 -13.91 11.70 15.12
CA THR A 225 -15.08 11.89 14.26
C THR A 225 -15.36 10.60 13.50
N HIS A 226 -16.58 10.09 13.59
CA HIS A 226 -16.99 8.90 12.85
C HIS A 226 -17.61 9.29 11.51
N ASP A 227 -16.97 8.91 10.39
CA ASP A 227 -17.51 9.16 9.05
C ASP A 227 -18.54 8.07 8.67
N PRO A 228 -19.65 8.43 7.99
CA PRO A 228 -20.63 7.48 7.49
C PRO A 228 -20.10 6.30 6.64
N LYS A 229 -18.88 6.39 6.10
CA LYS A 229 -18.23 5.31 5.34
C LYS A 229 -17.54 4.25 6.19
N GLY A 230 -17.65 4.32 7.52
CA GLY A 230 -16.97 3.39 8.44
C GLY A 230 -15.49 3.73 8.63
N THR A 231 -15.11 4.97 8.34
CA THR A 231 -13.81 5.53 8.67
C THR A 231 -13.90 6.38 9.93
N ILE A 232 -12.79 6.44 10.66
CA ILE A 232 -12.63 7.31 11.82
C ILE A 232 -11.58 8.34 11.47
N HIS A 233 -11.93 9.62 11.58
CA HIS A 233 -10.95 10.69 11.65
C HIS A 233 -10.53 10.88 13.11
N LEU A 234 -9.23 10.84 13.37
CA LEU A 234 -8.65 10.94 14.69
C LEU A 234 -7.66 12.11 14.70
N GLU A 235 -7.83 13.01 15.66
CA GLU A 235 -6.84 14.00 16.05
C GLU A 235 -6.43 13.75 17.50
N LEU A 236 -5.14 13.72 17.77
CA LEU A 236 -4.57 13.46 19.07
C LEU A 236 -3.48 14.50 19.35
N ASP A 237 -3.70 15.32 20.37
CA ASP A 237 -2.75 16.31 20.87
C ASP A 237 -2.16 15.85 22.19
N SER A 238 -0.83 15.77 22.26
CA SER A 238 -0.12 15.36 23.47
C SER A 238 1.07 16.28 23.76
N PRO A 239 1.34 16.62 25.04
CA PRO A 239 2.59 17.27 25.40
C PRO A 239 3.78 16.35 25.09
N TYR A 240 4.86 16.92 24.56
CA TYR A 240 6.07 16.19 24.22
C TYR A 240 7.29 16.86 24.82
N ASN A 241 8.06 16.09 25.61
CA ASN A 241 9.27 16.54 26.30
C ASN A 241 10.49 15.69 25.93
N GLY A 242 10.46 15.03 24.77
CA GLY A 242 11.49 14.07 24.33
C GLY A 242 11.11 12.61 24.60
N THR A 243 10.16 12.34 25.49
CA THR A 243 9.71 10.96 25.80
C THR A 243 8.32 10.70 25.21
N LEU A 244 8.15 9.57 24.54
CA LEU A 244 6.84 9.13 24.04
C LEU A 244 6.09 8.38 25.14
N THR A 245 4.86 8.80 25.41
CA THR A 245 3.95 8.14 26.36
C THR A 245 2.67 7.70 25.67
N PHE A 246 1.94 6.77 26.28
CA PHE A 246 0.60 6.44 25.80
C PHE A 246 -0.29 7.69 25.89
N PRO A 247 -1.09 8.03 24.86
CA PRO A 247 -1.46 7.20 23.71
C PRO A 247 -0.61 7.34 22.44
N ILE A 248 0.37 8.26 22.39
CA ILE A 248 1.23 8.47 21.22
C ILE A 248 1.97 7.21 20.79
N THR A 249 2.39 6.38 21.75
CA THR A 249 3.12 5.14 21.50
C THR A 249 2.34 4.09 20.70
N VAL A 250 1.04 4.29 20.49
CA VAL A 250 0.23 3.45 19.58
C VAL A 250 0.55 3.73 18.10
N PHE A 251 1.05 4.92 17.80
CA PHE A 251 1.36 5.38 16.44
C PHE A 251 2.86 5.47 16.19
N ILE A 252 3.63 5.94 17.18
CA ILE A 252 5.05 6.22 17.04
C ILE A 252 5.86 5.34 18.00
N SER A 253 6.78 4.54 17.47
CA SER A 253 7.70 3.74 18.30
C SER A 253 8.85 4.55 18.85
N SER A 254 9.40 5.45 18.04
CA SER A 254 10.55 6.28 18.42
C SER A 254 10.66 7.52 17.53
N ILE A 255 11.26 8.57 18.11
CA ILE A 255 11.71 9.77 17.41
C ILE A 255 13.21 9.89 17.61
N VAL A 256 13.97 10.08 16.54
CA VAL A 256 15.43 10.20 16.57
C VAL A 256 15.84 11.46 15.82
N GLU A 257 16.70 12.26 16.43
CA GLU A 257 17.30 13.42 15.78
C GLU A 257 18.72 13.06 15.33
N GLU A 258 19.01 13.22 14.04
CA GLU A 258 20.34 12.97 13.48
C GLU A 258 20.72 14.10 12.51
N GLY A 259 21.70 14.90 12.91
CA GLY A 259 22.08 16.12 12.19
C GLY A 259 20.91 17.12 12.12
N ASP A 260 20.62 17.60 10.90
CA ASP A 260 19.52 18.52 10.61
C ASP A 260 18.16 17.81 10.43
N TYR A 261 18.10 16.48 10.65
CA TYR A 261 16.92 15.68 10.34
C TYR A 261 16.28 15.07 11.59
N ILE A 262 14.95 14.96 11.53
CA ILE A 262 14.13 14.26 12.53
C ILE A 262 13.54 13.03 11.84
N TYR A 263 13.71 11.88 12.48
CA TYR A 263 13.19 10.59 12.05
C TYR A 263 12.06 10.17 13.00
N VAL A 264 10.95 9.73 12.44
CA VAL A 264 9.77 9.23 13.18
C VAL A 264 9.45 7.83 12.68
N PHE A 265 9.39 6.86 13.58
CA PHE A 265 9.18 5.45 13.25
C PHE A 265 7.81 4.96 13.68
N ASP A 266 7.17 4.13 12.85
CA ASP A 266 5.85 3.57 13.15
C ASP A 266 5.95 2.56 14.30
N ALA A 267 4.98 2.62 15.21
CA ALA A 267 4.80 1.63 16.28
C ALA A 267 4.26 0.29 15.75
N PHE A 268 3.44 0.37 14.71
CA PHE A 268 2.88 -0.76 14.02
C PHE A 268 3.80 -1.15 12.89
N LYS A 269 4.55 -2.24 13.08
CA LYS A 269 5.30 -2.85 11.98
C LYS A 269 4.30 -3.29 10.92
N PRO A 270 4.39 -2.81 9.67
CA PRO A 270 3.54 -3.31 8.61
C PRO A 270 3.71 -4.83 8.52
N VAL A 271 2.61 -5.55 8.32
CA VAL A 271 2.57 -7.03 8.24
C VAL A 271 3.28 -7.56 6.99
N TRP A 272 3.85 -6.68 6.17
CA TRP A 272 4.68 -7.06 5.05
C TRP A 272 5.80 -7.97 5.52
N LYS A 273 5.90 -9.14 4.89
CA LYS A 273 7.07 -10.02 5.02
C LYS A 273 8.25 -9.28 4.42
N THR A 274 8.89 -8.45 5.23
CA THR A 274 10.12 -7.76 4.88
C THR A 274 11.15 -8.84 4.60
N ARG A 275 11.55 -8.99 3.33
CA ARG A 275 12.62 -9.93 2.97
C ARG A 275 13.91 -9.15 2.98
N THR A 276 14.85 -9.60 3.81
CA THR A 276 16.18 -9.01 3.85
C THR A 276 17.20 -9.95 3.24
N ALA A 277 18.09 -9.39 2.44
CA ALA A 277 19.28 -10.07 1.96
C ALA A 277 20.49 -9.22 2.33
N ARG A 278 21.56 -9.86 2.82
CA ARG A 278 22.85 -9.21 2.96
C ARG A 278 23.62 -9.40 1.65
N VAL A 279 24.04 -8.31 1.04
CA VAL A 279 24.94 -8.30 -0.11
C VAL A 279 26.12 -7.43 0.29
N ASP A 280 27.30 -8.04 0.41
CA ASP A 280 28.51 -7.42 0.97
C ASP A 280 28.27 -6.79 2.36
N ASP A 281 28.40 -5.45 2.45
CA ASP A 281 28.16 -4.64 3.65
C ASP A 281 26.81 -3.91 3.63
N SER A 282 25.88 -4.34 2.77
CA SER A 282 24.57 -3.71 2.60
C SER A 282 23.43 -4.68 2.93
N TYR A 283 22.38 -4.15 3.56
CA TYR A 283 21.12 -4.84 3.73
C TYR A 283 20.13 -4.38 2.66
N VAL A 284 19.74 -5.29 1.78
CA VAL A 284 18.65 -5.08 0.84
C VAL A 284 17.35 -5.37 1.55
N ILE A 285 16.46 -4.38 1.62
CA ILE A 285 15.16 -4.50 2.27
C ILE A 285 14.10 -4.50 1.17
N VAL A 286 13.62 -5.69 0.83
CA VAL A 286 12.56 -5.84 -0.16
C VAL A 286 11.24 -5.66 0.56
N LEU A 287 10.53 -4.59 0.19
CA LEU A 287 9.22 -4.28 0.74
C LEU A 287 8.21 -4.31 -0.41
N PRO A 288 7.11 -5.08 -0.29
CA PRO A 288 6.09 -5.12 -1.31
C PRO A 288 5.47 -3.73 -1.50
N PRO A 289 5.02 -3.38 -2.71
CA PRO A 289 4.16 -2.21 -2.88
C PRO A 289 2.90 -2.44 -2.04
N GLY A 290 2.50 -1.41 -1.28
CA GLY A 290 1.23 -1.39 -0.56
C GLY A 290 0.04 -1.41 -1.50
#